data_AF-A0ABD2CSA1-F1
#
_entry.id   AF-A0ABD2CSA1-F1
#
_cell.length_a   1.000
_cell.length_b   1.000
_cell.length_c   1.000
_cell.angle_alpha   90.00
_cell.angle_beta   90.00
_cell.angle_gamma   90.00
#
_symmetry.space_group_name_H-M   'P 1'
#
loop_
_entity.id
_entity.type
_entity.pdbx_description
1 polymer ?
#
loop_
_entity_poly.entity_id
_entity_poly.type
_entity_poly.pdbx_seq_one_letter_code
_entity_poly.pdbx_strand_id
1 'polypeptide(L)'
;MAQPTSSALRALALEYKSLQEEPVEGFRVKLVNEDNMFEWEVAIFGPPDTLYQGGYFKSLAPFISLAVLLQCSLLLNLHLNIYSRKLYH
;
A
#
# COMPACT_ATOMS: atom_id res chain seq x y z
N MET A 1 0.73 -26.59 -20.09
CA MET A 1 1.70 -26.77 -19.00
C MET A 1 1.12 -26.09 -17.77
N ALA A 2 0.64 -26.85 -16.77
CA ALA A 2 0.15 -26.25 -15.53
C ALA A 2 1.38 -25.82 -14.72
N GLN A 3 1.65 -24.52 -14.68
CA GLN A 3 2.73 -24.03 -13.83
C GLN A 3 2.36 -24.35 -12.37
N PRO A 4 3.31 -24.84 -11.55
CA PRO A 4 3.05 -24.99 -10.14
C PRO A 4 2.78 -23.58 -9.59
N THR A 5 1.51 -23.24 -9.34
CA THR A 5 1.17 -22.02 -8.63
C THR A 5 1.74 -22.17 -7.23
N SER A 6 2.92 -21.58 -7.02
CA SER A 6 3.55 -21.46 -5.72
C SER A 6 2.50 -21.02 -4.70
N SER A 7 2.53 -21.58 -3.50
CA SER A 7 1.65 -21.15 -2.40
C SER A 7 1.68 -19.64 -2.21
N ALA A 8 2.82 -18.99 -2.50
CA ALA A 8 2.97 -17.54 -2.52
C ALA A 8 2.09 -16.84 -3.57
N LEU A 9 2.03 -17.35 -4.81
CA LEU A 9 1.16 -16.78 -5.85
C LEU A 9 -0.32 -16.90 -5.49
N ARG A 10 -0.72 -18.02 -4.85
CA ARG A 10 -2.09 -18.18 -4.37
C ARG A 10 -2.42 -17.21 -3.24
N ALA A 11 -1.50 -17.02 -2.29
CA ALA A 11 -1.67 -16.06 -1.21
C ALA A 11 -1.80 -14.62 -1.75
N LEU A 12 -0.92 -14.24 -2.69
CA LEU A 12 -0.96 -12.95 -3.38
C LEU A 12 -2.30 -12.71 -4.11
N ALA A 13 -2.81 -13.71 -4.82
CA ALA A 13 -4.09 -13.61 -5.50
C ALA A 13 -5.27 -13.42 -4.54
N LEU A 14 -5.26 -14.12 -3.40
CA LEU A 14 -6.28 -13.96 -2.36
C LEU A 14 -6.20 -12.58 -1.69
N GLU A 15 -5.00 -12.09 -1.39
CA GLU A 15 -4.82 -10.75 -0.83
C GLU A 15 -5.28 -9.68 -1.82
N TYR A 16 -4.92 -9.78 -3.11
CA TYR A 16 -5.38 -8.84 -4.13
C TYR A 16 -6.91 -8.83 -4.22
N LYS A 17 -7.53 -10.02 -4.28
CA LYS A 17 -8.99 -10.15 -4.33
C LYS A 17 -9.66 -9.51 -3.11
N SER A 18 -9.12 -9.74 -1.92
CA SER A 18 -9.63 -9.15 -0.68
C SER A 18 -9.55 -7.62 -0.70
N LEU A 19 -8.46 -7.05 -1.22
CA LEU A 19 -8.31 -5.60 -1.38
C LEU A 19 -9.26 -4.99 -2.42
N GLN A 20 -9.67 -5.78 -3.44
CA GLN A 20 -10.67 -5.34 -4.41
C GLN A 20 -12.09 -5.43 -3.84
N GLU A 21 -12.38 -6.44 -3.03
CA GLU A 21 -13.68 -6.64 -2.36
C GLU A 21 -13.89 -5.61 -1.24
N GLU A 22 -12.84 -5.34 -0.46
CA GLU A 22 -12.84 -4.42 0.66
C GLU A 22 -11.72 -3.38 0.49
N PRO A 23 -11.93 -2.35 -0.36
CA PRO A 23 -10.93 -1.31 -0.57
C PRO A 23 -10.67 -0.52 0.72
N VAL A 24 -9.39 -0.38 1.07
CA VAL A 24 -8.97 0.36 2.25
C VAL A 24 -9.11 1.86 2.00
N GLU A 25 -9.85 2.55 2.86
CA GLU A 25 -10.06 4.00 2.76
C GLU A 25 -8.72 4.76 2.81
N GLY A 26 -8.56 5.73 1.91
CA GLY A 26 -7.32 6.50 1.79
C GLY A 26 -6.20 5.76 1.05
N PHE A 27 -6.41 4.53 0.60
CA PHE A 27 -5.45 3.79 -0.21
C PHE A 27 -6.01 3.43 -1.59
N ARG A 28 -5.12 3.32 -2.56
CA ARG A 28 -5.37 2.68 -3.85
C ARG A 28 -4.27 1.68 -4.10
N VAL A 29 -4.65 0.47 -4.44
CA VAL A 29 -3.70 -0.61 -4.73
C VAL A 29 -4.04 -1.18 -6.10
N LYS A 30 -3.02 -1.32 -6.94
CA LYS A 30 -3.14 -1.98 -8.24
C LYS A 30 -1.87 -2.77 -8.55
N LEU A 31 -2.00 -3.77 -9.41
CA LEU A 31 -0.84 -4.41 -10.01
C LEU A 31 -0.19 -3.45 -11.02
N VAL A 32 1.14 -3.44 -11.06
CA VAL A 32 1.88 -2.73 -12.12
C VAL A 32 1.71 -3.47 -13.44
N ASN A 33 1.74 -4.80 -13.38
CA ASN A 33 1.50 -5.70 -14.49
C ASN A 33 0.61 -6.86 -14.01
N GLU A 34 -0.50 -7.11 -14.70
CA GLU A 34 -1.46 -8.17 -14.35
C GLU A 34 -0.87 -9.58 -14.49
N ASP A 35 0.15 -9.74 -15.33
CA ASP A 35 0.89 -11.00 -15.47
C ASP A 35 1.94 -11.22 -14.35
N ASN A 36 2.25 -10.18 -13.57
CA ASN A 36 3.24 -10.22 -12.49
C ASN A 36 2.65 -9.82 -11.13
N MET A 37 2.24 -10.82 -10.36
CA MET A 37 1.69 -10.62 -9.01
C MET A 37 2.73 -10.21 -7.94
N PHE A 38 3.99 -9.94 -8.32
CA PHE A 38 5.03 -9.48 -7.40
C PHE A 38 5.36 -7.99 -7.59
N GLU A 39 4.63 -7.25 -8.43
CA GLU A 39 4.86 -5.82 -8.63
C GLU A 39 3.56 -5.04 -8.47
N TRP A 40 3.52 -4.18 -7.45
CA TRP A 40 2.31 -3.47 -7.06
C TRP A 40 2.59 -1.97 -6.93
N GLU A 41 1.62 -1.16 -7.36
CA GLU A 41 1.60 0.28 -7.09
C GLU A 41 0.60 0.54 -5.96
N VAL A 42 1.09 1.15 -4.89
CA VAL A 42 0.25 1.69 -3.81
C VAL A 42 0.22 3.19 -3.94
N ALA A 43 -0.96 3.77 -3.83
CA ALA A 43 -1.13 5.18 -3.62
C ALA A 43 -1.86 5.45 -2.31
N ILE A 44 -1.45 6.51 -1.62
CA ILE A 44 -2.02 6.95 -0.36
C ILE A 44 -2.52 8.38 -0.54
N PHE A 45 -3.76 8.61 -0.12
CA PHE A 45 -4.32 9.95 -0.01
C PHE A 45 -3.94 10.53 1.35
N GLY A 46 -3.45 11.76 1.32
CA GLY A 46 -3.14 12.48 2.54
C GLY A 46 -4.40 12.70 3.39
N PRO A 47 -4.40 12.29 4.68
CA PRO A 47 -5.55 12.43 5.55
C PRO A 47 -5.97 13.89 5.74
N PRO A 48 -7.27 14.17 5.96
CA PRO A 48 -7.73 15.51 6.33
C PRO A 48 -7.12 15.95 7.66
N ASP A 49 -7.07 17.27 7.87
CA ASP A 49 -6.53 17.93 9.06
C ASP A 49 -5.05 17.62 9.34
N THR A 50 -4.30 17.23 8.29
CA THR A 50 -2.84 17.06 8.33
C THR A 50 -2.14 17.95 7.31
N LEU A 51 -0.83 18.16 7.48
CA LEU A 51 0.01 18.85 6.47
C LEU A 51 0.01 18.17 5.10
N TYR A 52 -0.48 16.94 5.02
CA TYR A 52 -0.51 16.13 3.81
C TYR A 52 -1.89 16.12 3.17
N GLN A 53 -2.90 16.77 3.77
CA GLN A 53 -4.25 16.86 3.23
C GLN A 53 -4.23 17.29 1.76
N GLY A 54 -4.95 16.54 0.92
CA GLY A 54 -4.98 16.76 -0.54
C GLY A 54 -3.76 16.21 -1.29
N GLY A 55 -2.77 15.67 -0.58
CA GLY A 55 -1.62 14.98 -1.16
C GLY A 55 -1.97 13.59 -1.72
N TYR A 56 -1.20 13.17 -2.71
CA TYR A 56 -1.33 11.85 -3.36
C TYR A 56 0.06 11.25 -3.56
N PHE A 57 0.35 10.20 -2.80
CA PHE A 57 1.70 9.64 -2.69
C PHE A 57 1.72 8.23 -3.25
N LYS A 58 2.55 7.99 -4.27
CA LYS A 58 2.68 6.68 -4.91
C LYS A 58 3.99 5.99 -4.51
N SER A 59 3.93 4.69 -4.32
CA SER A 59 5.10 3.83 -4.11
C SER A 59 4.93 2.51 -4.85
N LEU A 60 6.05 1.97 -5.33
CA LEU A 60 6.11 0.61 -5.82
C LEU A 60 6.47 -0.31 -4.66
N ALA A 61 5.76 -1.44 -4.55
CA ALA A 61 6.00 -2.44 -3.53
C ALA A 61 6.11 -3.82 -4.18
N PRO A 62 7.12 -4.63 -3.81
CA PRO A 62 7.26 -5.99 -4.33
C PRO A 62 6.22 -6.96 -3.75
N PHE A 63 5.58 -6.59 -2.64
CA PHE A 63 4.58 -7.41 -1.96
C PHE A 63 3.75 -6.51 -1.02
N ILE A 64 2.42 -6.70 -1.01
CA ILE A 64 1.51 -5.95 -0.14
C ILE A 64 0.62 -6.93 0.59
N SER A 65 0.93 -7.17 1.87
CA SER A 65 -0.05 -7.71 2.79
C SER A 65 -0.82 -6.57 3.46
N LEU A 66 -2.05 -6.83 3.89
CA LEU A 66 -2.83 -5.91 4.73
C LEU A 66 -2.04 -5.45 5.96
N ALA A 67 -1.17 -6.32 6.51
CA ALA A 67 -0.25 -5.97 7.59
C ALA A 67 0.79 -4.90 7.17
N VAL A 68 1.26 -4.96 5.93
CA VAL A 68 2.19 -3.97 5.35
C VAL A 68 1.48 -2.64 5.10
N LEU A 69 0.22 -2.64 4.64
CA LEU A 69 -0.56 -1.41 4.51
C LEU A 69 -0.81 -0.74 5.87
N LEU A 70 -1.14 -1.54 6.89
CA LEU A 70 -1.31 -1.03 8.25
C LEU A 70 0.01 -0.46 8.79
N GLN A 71 1.13 -1.14 8.53
CA GLN A 71 2.46 -0.68 8.90
C GLN A 71 2.89 0.56 8.11
N CYS A 72 2.53 0.69 6.82
CA CYS A 72 2.74 1.90 6.04
C CYS A 72 1.89 3.06 6.56
N SER A 73 0.65 2.84 6.98
CA SER A 73 -0.19 3.85 7.64
C SER A 73 0.42 4.29 8.97
N LEU A 74 0.87 3.34 9.80
CA LEU A 74 1.57 3.61 11.06
C LEU A 74 2.89 4.33 10.83
N LEU A 75 3.68 3.93 9.84
CA LEU A 75 4.94 4.57 9.47
C LEU A 75 4.71 5.96 8.88
N LEU A 76 3.65 6.18 8.11
CA LEU A 76 3.27 7.53 7.70
C LEU A 76 2.98 8.34 8.97
N ASN A 77 2.08 7.89 9.84
CA ASN A 77 1.81 8.59 11.11
C ASN A 77 3.07 8.85 11.97
N LEU A 78 4.03 7.91 12.02
CA LEU A 78 5.25 8.03 12.81
C LEU A 78 6.33 8.93 12.14
N HIS A 79 6.54 8.77 10.83
CA HIS A 79 7.54 9.53 10.07
C HIS A 79 7.08 10.98 9.82
N LEU A 80 5.77 11.21 9.67
CA LEU A 80 5.17 12.56 9.55
C LEU A 80 5.27 13.36 10.87
N ASN A 81 5.23 12.67 12.03
CA ASN A 81 5.48 13.31 13.34
C ASN A 81 6.95 13.76 13.48
N ILE A 82 7.88 12.96 12.95
CA ILE A 82 9.32 13.28 12.95
C ILE A 82 9.64 14.44 11.99
N TYR A 83 9.00 14.49 10.81
CA TYR A 83 9.22 15.58 9.85
C TYR A 83 8.59 16.90 10.29
N SER A 84 7.38 16.86 10.89
CA SER A 84 6.76 18.05 11.49
C SER A 84 7.62 18.61 12.63
N ARG A 85 8.16 17.76 13.52
CA ARG A 85 9.03 18.24 14.62
C ARG A 85 10.35 18.87 14.15
N LYS A 86 10.88 18.52 12.98
CA LYS A 86 12.10 19.11 12.43
C LYS A 86 11.88 20.43 11.67
N LEU A 87 10.66 20.73 11.25
CA LEU A 87 10.33 21.99 10.55
C LEU A 87 9.94 23.14 11.50
N TYR A 88 9.67 22.83 12.77
CA TYR A 88 9.35 23.83 13.80
C TYR A 88 10.52 24.12 14.77
N HIS A 89 11.77 23.82 14.39
CA HIS A 89 12.92 24.12 15.23
C HIS A 89 14.11 24.69 14.47
#